data_AF-A0A3B0WUJ7-F1
#
_entry.id   AF-A0A3B0WUJ7-F1
#
_cell.length_a   1.000
_cell.length_b   1.000
_cell.length_c   1.000
_cell.angle_alpha   90.00
_cell.angle_beta   90.00
_cell.angle_gamma   90.00
#
_symmetry.space_group_name_H-M   'P 1'
#
loop_
_entity.id
_entity.type
_entity.pdbx_description
1 polymer ?
#
loop_
_entity_poly.entity_id
_entity_poly.type
_entity_poly.pdbx_seq_one_letter_code
_entity_poly.pdbx_strand_id
1 'polypeptide(L)'
;MKKIVFILISMMATSWVSAAGGGAVGEKAHTNIRSVDSLRSGAKTFMNYCMGCHSMDYQRYNRVAEDLGLNEDEMMNGLVLTDAKFTDKMTIAMTSEQSSAWFNKAVAPDLTVIAKARGVDWLFN
;
A
#
# COMPACT_ATOMS: atom_id res chain seq x y z
N MET A 1 27.59 -43.20 20.04
CA MET A 1 26.22 -43.52 19.54
C MET A 1 25.14 -42.66 20.20
N LYS A 2 25.00 -42.63 21.54
CA LYS A 2 23.97 -41.81 22.23
C LYS A 2 23.99 -40.31 21.88
N LYS A 3 25.18 -39.71 21.73
CA LYS A 3 25.34 -38.29 21.35
C LYS A 3 24.88 -37.99 19.90
N ILE A 4 25.07 -38.95 18.98
CA ILE A 4 24.65 -38.82 17.57
C ILE A 4 23.13 -38.93 17.46
N VAL A 5 22.52 -39.83 18.24
CA VAL A 5 21.06 -39.96 18.33
C VAL A 5 20.43 -38.68 18.88
N PHE A 6 21.02 -38.05 19.90
CA PHE A 6 20.54 -36.78 20.42
C PHE A 6 20.63 -35.61 19.41
N ILE A 7 21.68 -35.57 18.59
CA ILE A 7 21.84 -34.54 17.56
C ILE A 7 20.82 -34.73 16.42
N LEU A 8 20.59 -35.98 16.00
CA LEU A 8 19.58 -36.30 14.98
C LEU A 8 18.15 -35.98 15.43
N ILE A 9 17.81 -36.25 16.69
CA ILE A 9 16.51 -35.90 17.27
C ILE A 9 16.33 -34.37 17.35
N SER A 10 17.39 -33.64 17.72
CA SER A 10 17.38 -32.18 17.76
C SER A 10 17.17 -31.55 16.37
N MET A 11 17.76 -32.13 15.32
CA MET A 11 17.58 -31.66 13.93
C MET A 11 16.19 -31.97 13.34
N MET A 12 15.50 -33.03 13.79
CA MET A 12 14.12 -33.31 13.36
C MET A 12 13.08 -32.42 14.07
N ALA A 13 13.42 -31.83 15.20
CA ALA A 13 12.52 -30.93 15.94
C ALA A 13 12.33 -29.57 15.24
N THR A 14 13.26 -29.16 14.37
CA THR A 14 13.17 -27.88 13.63
C THR A 14 12.41 -28.00 12.30
N SER A 15 12.00 -29.20 11.90
CA SER A 15 11.30 -29.46 10.64
C SER A 15 9.81 -29.10 10.65
N TRP A 16 9.30 -28.57 11.77
CA TRP A 16 7.89 -28.17 11.95
C TRP A 16 7.70 -26.65 11.91
N VAL A 17 8.53 -25.93 11.14
CA VAL A 17 8.20 -24.56 10.76
C VAL A 17 7.23 -24.63 9.59
N SER A 18 5.93 -24.58 9.89
CA SER A 18 4.94 -24.24 8.90
C SER A 18 5.17 -22.78 8.49
N ALA A 19 5.55 -22.54 7.24
CA ALA A 19 5.38 -21.22 6.66
C ALA A 19 3.88 -20.92 6.66
N ALA A 20 3.43 -19.99 7.50
CA ALA A 20 2.09 -19.41 7.42
C ALA A 20 1.96 -18.51 6.17
N GLY A 21 2.49 -18.96 5.03
CA GLY A 21 2.55 -18.26 3.75
C GLY A 21 1.27 -18.41 2.92
N GLY A 22 0.15 -18.66 3.57
CA GLY A 22 -1.18 -18.65 2.97
C GLY A 22 -2.01 -17.58 3.67
N GLY A 23 -1.63 -16.32 3.52
CA GLY A 23 -2.46 -15.21 4.01
C GLY A 23 -3.81 -15.27 3.29
N ALA A 24 -4.88 -15.47 4.07
CA ALA A 24 -6.20 -14.89 3.86
C ALA A 24 -6.78 -14.80 2.44
N VAL A 25 -6.47 -15.71 1.51
CA VAL A 25 -6.99 -15.64 0.13
C VAL A 25 -8.52 -15.70 0.17
N GLY A 26 -9.18 -14.59 -0.13
CA GLY A 26 -10.63 -14.47 -0.15
C GLY A 26 -11.23 -13.79 1.09
N GLU A 27 -10.43 -13.22 1.98
CA GLU A 27 -10.94 -12.35 3.02
C GLU A 27 -11.54 -11.06 2.42
N LYS A 28 -12.61 -10.59 3.06
CA LYS A 28 -13.30 -9.36 2.66
C LYS A 28 -12.59 -8.17 3.28
N ALA A 29 -12.45 -7.10 2.52
CA ALA A 29 -11.75 -5.89 2.97
C ALA A 29 -12.50 -5.15 4.11
N HIS A 30 -13.78 -5.48 4.35
CA HIS A 30 -14.65 -4.90 5.38
C HIS A 30 -14.56 -3.36 5.47
N THR A 31 -14.43 -2.70 4.32
CA THR A 31 -14.07 -1.28 4.22
C THR A 31 -15.26 -0.40 4.61
N ASN A 32 -15.02 0.59 5.49
CA ASN A 32 -16.01 1.62 5.80
C ASN A 32 -15.56 2.98 5.22
N ILE A 33 -16.07 3.31 4.03
CA ILE A 33 -15.76 4.58 3.35
C ILE A 33 -16.33 5.83 4.04
N ARG A 34 -17.08 5.67 5.13
CA ARG A 34 -17.61 6.79 5.93
C ARG A 34 -16.79 7.06 7.19
N SER A 35 -15.81 6.21 7.51
CA SER A 35 -14.92 6.41 8.65
C SER A 35 -13.77 7.32 8.25
N VAL A 36 -13.86 8.61 8.62
CA VAL A 36 -12.81 9.61 8.33
C VAL A 36 -11.47 9.18 8.94
N ASP A 37 -11.44 8.61 10.15
CA ASP A 37 -10.21 8.15 10.78
C ASP A 37 -9.56 7.00 10.00
N SER A 38 -10.36 6.06 9.51
CA SER A 38 -9.87 4.98 8.64
C SER A 38 -9.32 5.53 7.33
N LEU A 39 -10.00 6.51 6.73
CA LEU A 39 -9.56 7.15 5.49
C LEU A 39 -8.27 7.96 5.71
N ARG A 40 -8.13 8.68 6.83
CA ARG A 40 -6.89 9.39 7.21
C ARG A 40 -5.73 8.42 7.39
N SER A 41 -5.95 7.28 8.03
CA SER A 41 -4.95 6.21 8.14
C SER A 41 -4.58 5.65 6.76
N GLY A 42 -5.57 5.42 5.90
CA GLY A 42 -5.35 4.96 4.52
C GLY A 42 -4.57 5.96 3.68
N ALA A 43 -4.87 7.25 3.79
CA ALA A 43 -4.14 8.32 3.12
C ALA A 43 -2.68 8.34 3.58
N LYS A 44 -2.41 8.22 4.89
CA LYS A 44 -1.04 8.11 5.41
C LYS A 44 -0.32 6.89 4.83
N THR A 45 -0.96 5.73 4.77
CA THR A 45 -0.36 4.53 4.14
C THR A 45 -0.05 4.76 2.67
N PHE A 46 -1.00 5.32 1.92
CA PHE A 46 -0.82 5.60 0.49
C PHE A 46 0.38 6.54 0.26
N MET A 47 0.43 7.67 0.99
CA MET A 47 1.49 8.67 0.81
C MET A 47 2.88 8.12 1.15
N ASN A 48 2.99 7.31 2.21
CA ASN A 48 4.30 6.81 2.67
C ASN A 48 4.81 5.60 1.90
N TYR A 49 3.93 4.78 1.31
CA TYR A 49 4.32 3.48 0.76
C TYR A 49 3.89 3.26 -0.69
N CYS A 50 2.75 3.79 -1.10
CA CYS A 50 2.20 3.55 -2.44
C CYS A 50 2.66 4.63 -3.43
N MET A 51 2.66 5.89 -2.99
CA MET A 51 2.92 7.06 -3.85
C MET A 51 4.34 7.13 -4.40
N GLY A 52 5.27 6.30 -3.92
CA GLY A 52 6.58 6.14 -4.56
C GLY A 52 6.49 5.57 -5.99
N CYS A 53 5.48 4.72 -6.24
CA CYS A 53 5.30 4.02 -7.51
C CYS A 53 3.94 4.27 -8.18
N HIS A 54 2.91 4.62 -7.40
CA HIS A 54 1.54 4.73 -7.88
C HIS A 54 1.00 6.14 -7.73
N SER A 55 0.45 6.70 -8.81
CA SER A 55 -0.24 7.98 -8.76
C SER A 55 -1.72 7.85 -8.36
N MET A 56 -2.30 8.99 -8.00
CA MET A 56 -3.74 9.23 -8.02
C MET A 56 -4.00 10.49 -8.84
N ASP A 57 -3.67 10.44 -10.13
CA ASP A 57 -3.53 11.60 -11.02
C ASP A 57 -4.84 12.36 -11.27
N TYR A 58 -6.00 11.75 -10.99
CA TYR A 58 -7.29 12.44 -11.05
C TYR A 58 -7.74 13.02 -9.71
N GLN A 59 -6.95 12.87 -8.64
CA GLN A 59 -7.15 13.54 -7.36
C GLN A 59 -6.23 14.76 -7.20
N ARG A 60 -6.65 15.70 -6.35
CA ARG A 60 -5.85 16.85 -5.91
C ARG A 60 -5.76 16.87 -4.39
N TYR A 61 -4.64 17.36 -3.86
CA TYR A 61 -4.41 17.36 -2.42
C TYR A 61 -5.49 18.14 -1.65
N ASN A 62 -5.93 19.29 -2.16
CA ASN A 62 -6.99 20.09 -1.55
C ASN A 62 -8.33 19.35 -1.44
N ARG A 63 -8.70 18.60 -2.47
CA ARG A 63 -9.96 17.82 -2.47
C ARG A 63 -9.88 16.67 -1.47
N VAL A 64 -8.75 15.97 -1.42
CA VAL A 64 -8.52 14.91 -0.43
C VAL A 64 -8.53 15.49 0.98
N ALA A 65 -7.88 16.63 1.21
CA ALA A 65 -7.90 17.30 2.51
C ALA A 65 -9.33 17.64 2.95
N GLU A 66 -10.14 18.21 2.07
CA GLU A 66 -11.56 18.50 2.34
C GLU A 66 -12.34 17.24 2.72
N ASP A 67 -12.20 16.15 1.95
CA ASP A 67 -12.88 14.87 2.23
C ASP A 67 -12.44 14.23 3.55
N LEU A 68 -11.19 14.47 3.96
CA LEU A 68 -10.64 14.00 5.22
C LEU A 68 -10.83 14.99 6.37
N GLY A 69 -11.46 16.14 6.15
CA GLY A 69 -11.61 17.20 7.14
C GLY A 69 -10.27 17.73 7.67
N LEU A 70 -9.24 17.76 6.83
CA LEU A 70 -7.93 18.33 7.12
C LEU A 70 -7.86 19.77 6.58
N ASN A 71 -7.20 20.66 7.32
CA ASN A 71 -6.82 21.96 6.77
C ASN A 71 -5.56 21.84 5.88
N GLU A 72 -5.21 22.95 5.21
CA GLU A 72 -4.05 22.99 4.31
C GLU A 72 -2.74 22.63 5.04
N ASP A 73 -2.49 23.21 6.22
CA ASP A 73 -1.27 22.94 6.97
C ASP A 73 -1.16 21.47 7.41
N GLU A 74 -2.26 20.85 7.85
CA GLU A 74 -2.29 19.44 8.22
C GLU A 74 -1.99 18.53 7.04
N MET A 75 -2.55 18.85 5.86
CA MET A 75 -2.30 18.10 4.64
C MET A 75 -0.85 18.27 4.17
N MET A 76 -0.41 19.51 4.03
CA MET A 76 0.88 19.84 3.43
C MET A 76 2.05 19.41 4.33
N ASN A 77 1.95 19.59 5.65
CA ASN A 77 3.01 19.20 6.57
C ASN A 77 2.93 17.73 7.01
N GLY A 78 1.74 17.11 6.96
CA GLY A 78 1.53 15.76 7.49
C GLY A 78 1.55 14.65 6.44
N LEU A 79 1.17 14.94 5.20
CA LEU A 79 0.95 13.92 4.18
C LEU A 79 1.73 14.17 2.89
N VAL A 80 1.95 15.43 2.50
CA VAL A 80 2.74 15.75 1.30
C VAL A 80 4.23 15.69 1.60
N LEU A 81 4.93 14.77 0.93
CA LEU A 81 6.37 14.52 1.13
C LEU A 81 7.26 15.18 0.05
N THR A 82 6.65 15.93 -0.86
CA THR A 82 7.30 16.57 -2.02
C THR A 82 7.11 18.08 -1.95
N ASP A 83 7.62 18.80 -2.95
CA ASP A 83 7.41 20.24 -3.16
C ASP A 83 6.08 20.56 -3.88
N ALA A 84 5.17 19.59 -3.96
CA ALA A 84 3.86 19.81 -4.57
C ALA A 84 3.05 20.87 -3.81
N LYS A 85 2.17 21.56 -4.52
CA LYS A 85 1.29 22.59 -3.94
C LYS A 85 -0.05 22.00 -3.54
N PHE A 86 -0.76 22.68 -2.65
CA PHE A 86 -2.05 22.21 -2.15
C PHE A 86 -3.10 21.96 -3.24
N THR A 87 -3.08 22.72 -4.33
CA THR A 87 -4.00 22.55 -5.47
C THR A 87 -3.48 21.58 -6.53
N ASP A 88 -2.28 21.04 -6.38
CA ASP A 88 -1.68 20.15 -7.38
C ASP A 88 -2.36 18.78 -7.39
N LYS A 89 -2.17 18.07 -8.51
CA LYS A 89 -2.61 16.69 -8.66
C LYS A 89 -1.64 15.77 -7.93
N MET A 90 -2.13 14.60 -7.51
CA MET A 90 -1.32 13.62 -6.79
C MET A 90 -0.52 12.74 -7.77
N THR A 91 0.52 13.33 -8.37
CA THR A 91 1.38 12.71 -9.39
C THR A 91 2.67 12.14 -8.78
N ILE A 92 3.36 11.28 -9.54
CA ILE A 92 4.66 10.72 -9.17
C ILE A 92 5.73 11.10 -10.20
N ALA A 93 7.01 11.03 -9.81
CA ALA A 93 8.12 11.32 -10.72
C ALA A 93 8.44 10.18 -11.70
N MET A 94 8.06 8.95 -11.38
CA MET A 94 8.37 7.77 -12.18
C MET A 94 7.55 7.76 -13.49
N THR A 95 8.22 7.62 -14.63
CA THR A 95 7.57 7.46 -15.94
C THR A 95 7.22 6.00 -16.25
N SER A 96 6.33 5.78 -17.21
CA SER A 96 5.97 4.44 -17.70
C SER A 96 7.17 3.68 -18.24
N GLU A 97 8.10 4.36 -18.93
CA GLU A 97 9.32 3.77 -19.46
C GLU A 97 10.26 3.33 -18.33
N GLN A 98 10.41 4.16 -17.29
CA GLN A 98 11.19 3.83 -16.11
C GLN A 98 10.57 2.65 -15.36
N SER A 99 9.26 2.66 -15.13
CA SER A 99 8.55 1.54 -14.50
C SER A 99 8.78 0.23 -15.27
N SER A 100 8.60 0.27 -16.59
CA SER A 100 8.81 -0.89 -17.46
C SER A 100 10.25 -1.42 -17.41
N ALA A 101 11.23 -0.52 -17.38
CA ALA A 101 12.63 -0.89 -17.30
C ALA A 101 13.01 -1.50 -15.94
N TRP A 102 12.50 -0.95 -14.84
CA TRP A 102 12.87 -1.36 -13.48
C TRP A 102 12.09 -2.58 -12.98
N PHE A 103 10.84 -2.76 -13.43
CA PHE A 103 9.94 -3.80 -12.92
C PHE A 103 9.59 -4.86 -13.95
N ASN A 104 10.55 -5.23 -14.82
CA ASN A 104 10.39 -6.30 -15.81
C ASN A 104 9.13 -6.15 -16.68
N LYS A 105 8.99 -4.98 -17.31
CA LYS A 105 7.85 -4.57 -18.14
C LYS A 105 6.54 -4.34 -17.39
N ALA A 106 6.52 -4.42 -16.06
CA ALA A 106 5.38 -4.00 -15.28
C ALA A 106 5.29 -2.48 -15.21
N VAL A 107 4.14 -1.93 -15.55
CA VAL A 107 3.83 -0.51 -15.37
C VAL A 107 2.98 -0.37 -14.12
N ALA A 108 3.42 0.46 -13.18
CA ALA A 108 2.63 0.78 -12.00
C ALA A 108 1.34 1.50 -12.43
N PRO A 109 0.15 0.92 -12.17
CA PRO A 109 -1.11 1.57 -12.53
C PRO A 109 -1.39 2.79 -11.65
N ASP A 110 -2.08 3.78 -12.23
CA ASP A 110 -2.78 4.82 -11.47
C ASP A 110 -3.86 4.16 -10.59
N LEU A 111 -3.93 4.58 -9.32
CA LEU A 111 -4.84 3.99 -8.34
C LEU A 111 -6.10 4.82 -8.11
N THR A 112 -6.33 5.92 -8.85
CA THR A 112 -7.45 6.84 -8.58
C THR A 112 -8.81 6.13 -8.57
N VAL A 113 -8.99 5.14 -9.45
CA VAL A 113 -10.27 4.41 -9.61
C VAL A 113 -10.11 2.90 -9.49
N ILE A 114 -8.98 2.40 -8.98
CA ILE A 114 -8.68 0.96 -8.99
C ILE A 114 -9.67 0.14 -8.17
N ALA A 115 -10.10 0.67 -7.03
CA ALA A 115 -11.09 0.04 -6.16
C ALA A 115 -12.45 -0.13 -6.84
N LYS A 116 -12.80 0.77 -7.78
CA LYS A 116 -14.02 0.65 -8.61
C LYS A 116 -13.81 -0.29 -9.80
N ALA A 117 -12.63 -0.26 -10.42
CA ALA A 117 -12.32 -1.06 -11.59
C ALA A 117 -12.16 -2.56 -11.28
N ARG A 118 -11.62 -2.89 -10.10
CA ARG A 118 -11.30 -4.29 -9.71
C ARG A 118 -11.99 -4.76 -8.42
N GLY A 119 -12.56 -3.84 -7.64
CA GLY A 119 -13.18 -4.14 -6.35
C GLY A 119 -12.23 -3.92 -5.17
N VAL A 120 -12.79 -3.62 -4.00
CA VAL A 120 -12.02 -3.40 -2.75
C VAL A 120 -11.34 -4.66 -2.24
N ASP A 121 -11.99 -5.82 -2.40
CA ASP A 121 -11.41 -7.10 -2.00
C ASP A 121 -10.18 -7.45 -2.87
N TRP A 122 -10.20 -7.09 -4.15
CA TRP A 122 -9.04 -7.26 -5.03
C TRP A 122 -7.85 -6.41 -4.61
N LEU A 123 -8.09 -5.22 -4.06
CA LEU A 123 -7.03 -4.35 -3.56
C LEU A 123 -6.47 -4.83 -2.21
N PHE A 124 -7.27 -5.55 -1.42
CA PHE A 124 -6.91 -6.04 -0.09
C PHE A 124 -6.13 -7.37 -0.10
N ASN A 125 -6.42 -8.25 -1.06
CA ASN A 125 -5.82 -9.59 -1.20
C ASN A 125 -4.64 -9.59 -2.18
#